data_AF-L0A094-F1
#
_entry.id   AF-L0A094-F1
#
_cell.length_a   1.000
_cell.length_b   1.000
_cell.length_c   1.000
_cell.angle_alpha   90.00
_cell.angle_beta   90.00
_cell.angle_gamma   90.00
#
_symmetry.space_group_name_H-M   'P 1'
#
loop_
_entity.id
_entity.type
_entity.pdbx_description
1 polymer ?
#
loop_
_entity_poly.entity_id
_entity_poly.type
_entity_poly.pdbx_seq_one_letter_code
_entity_poly.pdbx_strand_id
1 'polypeptide(L)'
;MNERREQGVQGQVGTEGTGLVEEVARFELLEERALVEKRREVAGRVQIRRMVERHTETLTVELLTETLVIEVAPGSSGVTIDGEALLEGQTREIVTYREEAVVTKRPVVSEEVRLFKRGVTNEERFNVELGREILRVHEVDLQTDAVIGRHEGDSTERDSAGRGRMSGERLTGDSGGDLR
;
A
#
# COMPACT_ATOMS: atom_id res chain seq x y z
N MET A 1 -47.46 -50.81 44.61
CA MET A 1 -47.15 -52.25 44.59
C MET A 1 -48.17 -52.94 43.69
N ASN A 2 -47.75 -53.29 42.48
CA ASN A 2 -48.31 -54.35 41.63
C ASN A 2 -47.41 -54.42 40.39
N GLU A 3 -47.04 -55.63 39.99
CA GLU A 3 -46.09 -55.90 38.92
C GLU A 3 -46.74 -56.77 37.84
N ARG A 4 -45.91 -57.22 36.87
CA ARG A 4 -46.22 -58.05 35.70
C ARG A 4 -46.76 -57.20 34.52
N ARG A 5 -46.13 -57.19 33.33
CA ARG A 5 -45.54 -58.26 32.49
C ARG A 5 -46.61 -59.27 32.04
N GLU A 6 -46.65 -59.72 30.79
CA GLU A 6 -45.82 -59.46 29.61
C GLU A 6 -46.63 -59.89 28.36
N GLN A 7 -46.07 -59.74 27.16
CA GLN A 7 -46.62 -60.20 25.87
C GLN A 7 -47.87 -59.43 25.36
N GLY A 8 -48.04 -59.21 24.06
CA GLY A 8 -47.11 -59.46 22.96
C GLY A 8 -47.79 -59.36 21.60
N VAL A 9 -47.56 -58.27 20.86
CA VAL A 9 -48.08 -58.09 19.50
C VAL A 9 -46.90 -57.96 18.54
N GLN A 10 -46.56 -59.07 17.89
CA GLN A 10 -45.63 -59.07 16.75
C GLN A 10 -46.40 -58.62 15.51
N GLY A 11 -46.04 -57.46 14.95
CA GLY A 11 -46.69 -56.85 13.80
C GLY A 11 -45.69 -56.52 12.70
N GLN A 12 -45.24 -57.56 11.98
CA GLN A 12 -44.47 -57.51 10.72
C GLN A 12 -43.37 -56.44 10.62
N VAL A 13 -42.12 -56.83 10.92
CA VAL A 13 -40.95 -56.14 10.36
C VAL A 13 -40.98 -56.33 8.84
N GLY A 14 -41.23 -55.26 8.11
CA GLY A 14 -41.32 -55.28 6.65
C GLY A 14 -39.93 -55.29 6.02
N THR A 15 -39.55 -56.44 5.45
CA THR A 15 -38.46 -56.60 4.47
C THR A 15 -37.13 -55.96 4.85
N GLU A 16 -36.29 -56.69 5.59
CA GLU A 16 -34.85 -56.42 5.64
C GLU A 16 -34.21 -56.71 4.28
N GLY A 17 -34.33 -55.75 3.36
CA GLY A 17 -33.65 -55.78 2.07
C GLY A 17 -32.16 -55.53 2.27
N THR A 18 -31.35 -56.59 2.29
CA THR A 18 -29.87 -56.52 2.35
C THR A 18 -29.29 -55.97 1.05
N GLY A 19 -29.54 -54.70 0.76
CA GLY A 19 -29.01 -53.99 -0.40
C GLY A 19 -27.50 -53.85 -0.30
N LEU A 20 -26.80 -54.31 -1.32
CA LEU A 20 -25.37 -54.02 -1.49
C LEU A 20 -25.23 -52.53 -1.85
N VAL A 21 -24.69 -51.74 -0.94
CA VAL A 21 -24.37 -50.32 -1.20
C VAL A 21 -23.02 -50.26 -1.92
N GLU A 22 -23.06 -49.98 -3.21
CA GLU A 22 -21.87 -49.82 -4.06
C GLU A 22 -21.60 -48.34 -4.35
N GLU A 23 -20.35 -47.90 -4.24
CA GLU A 23 -19.94 -46.53 -4.54
C GLU A 23 -19.79 -46.35 -6.06
N VAL A 24 -20.88 -46.00 -6.74
CA VAL A 24 -20.92 -45.86 -8.21
C VAL A 24 -20.16 -44.62 -8.73
N ALA A 25 -20.01 -43.57 -7.93
CA ALA A 25 -19.30 -42.34 -8.28
C ALA A 25 -18.91 -41.52 -7.05
N ARG A 26 -17.86 -40.70 -7.20
CA ARG A 26 -17.39 -39.73 -6.20
C ARG A 26 -17.10 -38.40 -6.90
N PHE A 27 -17.51 -37.30 -6.27
CA PHE A 27 -17.28 -35.94 -6.74
C PHE A 27 -16.70 -35.09 -5.62
N GLU A 28 -15.71 -34.27 -5.97
CA GLU A 28 -15.28 -33.13 -5.15
C GLU A 28 -15.93 -31.88 -5.76
N LEU A 29 -16.49 -30.99 -4.93
CA LEU A 29 -17.13 -29.75 -5.38
C LEU A 29 -16.34 -28.56 -4.86
N LEU A 30 -15.95 -27.66 -5.76
CA LEU A 30 -15.08 -26.52 -5.47
C LEU A 30 -15.87 -25.27 -5.03
N GLU A 31 -15.24 -24.45 -4.19
CA GLU A 31 -15.75 -23.15 -3.73
C GLU A 31 -14.64 -22.10 -3.88
N GLU A 32 -14.91 -21.03 -4.61
CA GLU A 32 -13.99 -19.89 -4.74
C GLU A 32 -14.01 -19.02 -3.49
N ARG A 33 -12.83 -18.49 -3.10
CA ARG A 33 -12.69 -17.63 -1.92
C ARG A 33 -11.80 -16.44 -2.20
N ALA A 34 -12.32 -15.24 -1.98
CA ALA A 34 -11.55 -14.00 -2.11
C ALA A 34 -10.46 -13.88 -1.03
N LEU A 35 -9.22 -13.65 -1.45
CA LEU A 35 -8.09 -13.33 -0.59
C LEU A 35 -7.67 -11.86 -0.81
N VAL A 36 -7.69 -11.04 0.23
CA VAL A 36 -7.35 -9.62 0.15
C VAL A 36 -5.91 -9.38 0.64
N GLU A 37 -4.98 -9.22 -0.30
CA GLU A 37 -3.62 -8.77 -0.02
C GLU A 37 -3.52 -7.23 0.01
N LYS A 38 -2.66 -6.68 0.87
CA LYS A 38 -2.32 -5.24 0.88
C LYS A 38 -0.84 -5.05 0.58
N ARG A 39 -0.55 -4.55 -0.62
CA ARG A 39 0.82 -4.22 -1.07
C ARG A 39 1.18 -2.79 -0.62
N ARG A 40 2.47 -2.53 -0.40
CA ARG A 40 2.98 -1.21 -0.01
C ARG A 40 3.77 -0.60 -1.17
N GLU A 41 3.37 0.59 -1.59
CA GLU A 41 4.01 1.31 -2.69
C GLU A 41 4.62 2.64 -2.22
N VAL A 42 5.53 3.19 -3.03
CA VAL A 42 6.23 4.44 -2.73
C VAL A 42 5.35 5.63 -3.13
N ALA A 43 4.38 5.96 -2.28
CA ALA A 43 3.44 7.08 -2.49
C ALA A 43 4.10 8.49 -2.54
N GLY A 44 5.40 8.60 -2.28
CA GLY A 44 6.14 9.86 -2.39
C GLY A 44 7.51 9.82 -1.72
N ARG A 45 8.32 10.87 -1.97
CA ARG A 45 9.65 11.07 -1.39
C ARG A 45 9.82 12.53 -0.98
N VAL A 46 10.33 12.76 0.23
CA VAL A 46 10.71 14.09 0.74
C VAL A 46 12.23 14.11 0.90
N GLN A 47 12.88 15.16 0.42
CA GLN A 47 14.31 15.41 0.65
C GLN A 47 14.45 16.59 1.61
N ILE A 48 15.23 16.41 2.66
CA ILE A 48 15.50 17.43 3.68
C ILE A 48 16.98 17.79 3.58
N ARG A 49 17.30 19.09 3.52
CA ARG A 49 18.68 19.58 3.45
C ARG A 49 18.88 20.74 4.42
N ARG A 50 19.72 20.56 5.44
CA ARG A 50 20.23 21.66 6.24
C ARG A 50 21.20 22.48 5.39
N MET A 51 21.07 23.81 5.42
CA MET A 51 22.07 24.73 4.89
C MET A 51 22.69 25.53 6.04
N VAL A 52 23.78 26.25 5.77
CA VAL A 52 24.39 27.20 6.70
C VAL A 52 24.53 28.51 5.96
N GLU A 53 23.62 29.43 6.24
CA GLU A 53 23.73 30.82 5.82
C GLU A 53 24.84 31.52 6.63
N ARG A 54 25.43 32.58 6.05
CA ARG A 54 26.45 33.39 6.71
C ARG A 54 26.23 34.85 6.32
N HIS A 55 25.95 35.68 7.31
CA HIS A 55 26.06 37.14 7.19
C HIS A 55 27.39 37.61 7.80
N THR A 56 27.80 38.81 7.41
CA THR A 56 28.84 39.59 8.11
C THR A 56 28.14 40.56 9.06
N GLU A 57 28.75 40.83 10.20
CA GLU A 57 28.25 41.76 11.21
C GLU A 57 29.42 42.60 11.73
N THR A 58 29.22 43.90 11.86
CA THR A 58 30.25 44.84 12.34
C THR A 58 30.07 45.04 13.84
N LEU A 59 31.05 44.60 14.63
CA LEU A 59 31.07 44.82 16.07
C LEU A 59 32.00 46.01 16.37
N THR A 60 31.43 47.10 16.90
CA THR A 60 32.20 48.23 17.43
C THR A 60 32.60 47.94 18.88
N VAL A 61 33.89 48.10 19.19
CA VAL A 61 34.45 47.94 20.53
C VAL A 61 35.38 49.13 20.78
N GLU A 62 35.22 49.82 21.90
CA GLU A 62 36.15 50.85 22.35
C GLU A 62 37.39 50.16 22.96
N LEU A 63 38.59 50.66 22.65
CA LEU A 63 39.86 50.08 23.10
C LEU A 63 40.79 51.19 23.59
N LEU A 64 41.29 51.03 24.81
CA LEU A 64 42.28 51.93 25.40
C LEU A 64 43.67 51.67 24.78
N THR A 65 44.40 52.76 24.55
CA THR A 65 45.85 52.73 24.28
C THR A 65 46.50 53.84 25.09
N GLU A 66 47.33 53.47 26.05
CA GLU A 66 48.05 54.42 26.90
C GLU A 66 49.32 54.90 26.17
N THR A 67 49.51 56.21 26.14
CA THR A 67 50.69 56.85 25.57
C THR A 67 51.31 57.76 26.61
N LEU A 68 52.54 57.44 27.03
CA LEU A 68 53.31 58.30 27.92
C LEU A 68 53.75 59.58 27.19
N VAL A 69 53.38 60.73 27.71
CA VAL A 69 53.81 62.06 27.25
C VAL A 69 54.58 62.72 28.40
N ILE A 70 55.73 63.30 28.09
CA ILE A 70 56.58 64.01 29.06
C ILE A 70 56.71 65.45 28.61
N GLU A 71 56.17 66.37 29.40
CA GLU A 71 56.29 67.83 29.18
C GLU A 71 57.24 68.44 30.20
N VAL A 72 58.10 69.37 29.76
CA VAL A 72 59.08 70.05 30.62
C VAL A 72 58.82 71.54 30.60
N ALA A 73 58.34 72.07 31.73
CA ALA A 73 58.04 73.50 31.88
C ALA A 73 59.33 74.35 31.91
N PRO A 74 59.35 75.54 31.26
CA PRO A 74 60.48 76.47 31.35
C PRO A 74 60.80 76.85 32.80
N GLY A 75 62.07 76.71 33.20
CA GLY A 75 62.52 76.97 34.56
C GLY A 75 62.36 75.79 35.54
N SER A 76 61.85 74.63 35.10
CA SER A 76 61.93 73.42 35.92
C SER A 76 63.38 72.98 36.13
N SER A 77 63.72 72.59 37.35
CA SER A 77 65.05 72.11 37.76
C SER A 77 65.12 70.61 38.02
N GLY A 78 64.05 69.86 37.74
CA GLY A 78 64.01 68.40 37.94
C GLY A 78 62.79 67.73 37.32
N VAL A 79 62.75 66.41 37.41
CA VAL A 79 61.63 65.55 36.98
C VAL A 79 61.07 64.82 38.20
N THR A 80 59.75 64.75 38.32
CA THR A 80 59.05 63.92 39.32
C THR A 80 58.18 62.88 38.64
N ILE A 81 58.20 61.65 39.15
CA ILE A 81 57.36 60.53 38.70
C ILE A 81 56.60 60.02 39.93
N ASP A 82 55.28 59.87 39.82
CA ASP A 82 54.38 59.46 40.92
C ASP A 82 54.50 60.30 42.22
N GLY A 83 54.95 61.56 42.09
CA GLY A 83 55.19 62.49 43.19
C GLY A 83 56.60 62.43 43.80
N GLU A 84 57.44 61.47 43.40
CA GLU A 84 58.83 61.36 43.85
C GLU A 84 59.80 61.97 42.84
N ALA A 85 60.89 62.60 43.32
CA ALA A 85 61.93 63.14 42.45
C ALA A 85 62.78 62.02 41.82
N LEU A 86 63.02 62.11 40.51
CA LEU A 86 63.95 61.25 39.79
C LEU A 86 65.37 61.83 39.94
N LEU A 87 66.22 61.14 40.70
CA LEU A 87 67.59 61.60 41.00
C LEU A 87 68.61 61.20 39.93
N GLU A 88 69.77 61.84 39.92
CA GLU A 88 70.87 61.51 39.01
C GLU A 88 71.29 60.04 39.16
N GLY A 89 71.39 59.32 38.04
CA GLY A 89 71.69 57.88 38.02
C GLY A 89 70.53 56.96 38.40
N GLN A 90 69.36 57.50 38.76
CA GLN A 90 68.17 56.70 39.06
C GLN A 90 67.36 56.41 37.78
N THR A 91 66.86 55.18 37.66
CA THR A 91 65.90 54.77 36.64
C THR A 91 64.54 54.51 37.30
N ARG A 92 63.45 54.88 36.61
CA ARG A 92 62.08 54.43 36.89
C ARG A 92 61.51 53.82 35.62
N GLU A 93 60.73 52.76 35.77
CA GLU A 93 60.00 52.11 34.69
C GLU A 93 58.53 52.52 34.77
N ILE A 94 57.95 52.95 33.65
CA ILE A 94 56.52 53.25 33.51
C ILE A 94 55.98 52.28 32.46
N VAL A 95 55.12 51.36 32.90
CA VAL A 95 54.46 50.40 32.01
C VAL A 95 53.20 51.07 31.44
N THR A 96 53.03 51.01 30.11
CA THR A 96 51.80 51.45 29.43
C THR A 96 51.12 50.28 28.72
N TYR A 97 49.80 50.27 28.72
CA TYR A 97 48.99 49.19 28.18
C TYR A 97 48.29 49.54 26.85
N ARG A 98 47.94 48.50 26.09
CA ARG A 98 47.06 48.56 24.92
C ARG A 98 46.06 47.41 25.00
N GLU A 99 44.79 47.70 24.81
CA GLU A 99 43.74 46.69 24.72
C GLU A 99 43.63 46.11 23.31
N GLU A 100 43.33 44.81 23.20
CA GLU A 100 43.17 44.11 21.92
C GLU A 100 41.89 43.26 21.93
N ALA A 101 41.02 43.47 20.94
CA ALA A 101 39.71 42.82 20.88
C ALA A 101 39.79 41.37 20.37
N VAL A 102 39.31 40.41 21.17
CA VAL A 102 39.27 38.97 20.82
C VAL A 102 37.84 38.50 20.56
N VAL A 103 37.46 38.39 19.29
CA VAL A 103 36.11 37.98 18.88
C VAL A 103 35.98 36.45 18.79
N THR A 104 35.18 35.84 19.68
CA THR A 104 34.90 34.40 19.66
C THR A 104 33.45 34.10 19.26
N LYS A 105 33.25 33.12 18.36
CA LYS A 105 31.91 32.68 17.93
C LYS A 105 31.57 31.34 18.59
N ARG A 106 30.38 31.26 19.20
CA ARG A 106 29.84 30.05 19.83
C ARG A 106 28.53 29.66 19.16
N PRO A 107 28.32 28.38 18.80
CA PRO A 107 27.03 27.94 18.28
C PRO A 107 25.97 27.96 19.39
N VAL A 108 24.78 28.45 19.06
CA VAL A 108 23.58 28.41 19.90
C VAL A 108 22.44 27.81 19.10
N VAL A 109 21.45 27.21 19.77
CA VAL A 109 20.22 26.74 19.12
C VAL A 109 19.28 27.94 19.00
N SER A 110 18.96 28.35 17.76
CA SER A 110 17.90 29.35 17.51
C SER A 110 16.51 28.72 17.63
N GLU A 111 16.33 27.54 17.03
CA GLU A 111 15.03 26.92 16.76
C GLU A 111 15.10 25.39 16.84
N GLU A 112 13.99 24.74 17.21
CA GLU A 112 13.80 23.29 17.10
C GLU A 112 12.79 22.97 15.99
N VAL A 113 13.20 22.18 14.99
CA VAL A 113 12.32 21.75 13.89
C VAL A 113 11.96 20.28 14.05
N ARG A 114 10.67 20.01 14.28
CA ARG A 114 10.13 18.65 14.51
C ARG A 114 9.30 18.20 13.31
N LEU A 115 9.66 17.06 12.72
CA LEU A 115 8.97 16.49 11.55
C LEU A 115 8.14 15.26 11.95
N PHE A 116 6.92 15.17 11.44
CA PHE A 116 5.97 14.10 11.75
C PHE A 116 5.37 13.50 10.48
N LYS A 117 5.23 12.17 10.44
CA LYS A 117 4.46 11.46 9.41
C LYS A 117 3.16 10.94 10.01
N ARG A 118 2.03 11.51 9.58
CA ARG A 118 0.69 11.00 9.94
C ARG A 118 0.30 9.89 8.96
N GLY A 119 0.04 8.69 9.48
CA GLY A 119 -0.70 7.66 8.76
C GLY A 119 -2.20 7.92 8.84
N VAL A 120 -2.93 7.52 7.81
CA VAL A 120 -4.41 7.45 7.79
C VAL A 120 -4.77 6.08 7.23
N THR A 121 -5.80 5.44 7.78
CA THR A 121 -6.35 4.19 7.27
C THR A 121 -7.73 4.48 6.71
N ASN A 122 -7.94 4.13 5.44
CA ASN A 122 -9.24 4.22 4.78
C ASN A 122 -9.85 2.81 4.68
N GLU A 123 -11.18 2.72 4.65
CA GLU A 123 -11.88 1.51 4.24
C GLU A 123 -12.22 1.60 2.75
N GLU A 124 -11.86 0.58 2.00
CA GLU A 124 -12.28 0.39 0.61
C GLU A 124 -13.08 -0.92 0.52
N ARG A 125 -14.13 -0.92 -0.28
CA ARG A 125 -15.06 -2.06 -0.43
C ARG A 125 -15.02 -2.54 -1.88
N PHE A 126 -14.80 -3.83 -2.05
CA PHE A 126 -14.72 -4.48 -3.35
C PHE A 126 -15.85 -5.51 -3.45
N ASN A 127 -16.63 -5.42 -4.53
CA ASN A 127 -17.60 -6.47 -4.87
C ASN A 127 -16.86 -7.52 -5.69
N VAL A 128 -16.89 -8.77 -5.26
CA VAL A 128 -16.24 -9.91 -5.92
C VAL A 128 -17.29 -11.00 -6.08
N GLU A 129 -17.51 -11.45 -7.31
CA GLU A 129 -18.30 -12.64 -7.60
C GLU A 129 -17.45 -13.87 -7.29
N LEU A 130 -18.03 -14.88 -6.64
CA LEU A 130 -17.37 -16.11 -6.24
C LEU A 130 -18.24 -17.31 -6.60
N GLY A 131 -17.72 -18.19 -7.43
CA GLY A 131 -18.37 -19.44 -7.81
C GLY A 131 -18.37 -20.48 -6.69
N ARG A 132 -19.39 -21.33 -6.72
CA ARG A 132 -19.37 -22.62 -6.02
C ARG A 132 -20.08 -23.67 -6.85
N GLU A 133 -19.44 -24.81 -7.01
CA GLU A 133 -19.99 -25.93 -7.74
C GLU A 133 -21.14 -26.57 -6.96
N ILE A 134 -22.20 -26.98 -7.66
CA ILE A 134 -23.35 -27.66 -7.09
C ILE A 134 -23.69 -28.87 -7.95
N LEU A 135 -23.67 -30.07 -7.36
CA LEU A 135 -24.16 -31.26 -8.03
C LEU A 135 -25.69 -31.20 -8.11
N ARG A 136 -26.24 -31.35 -9.31
CA ARG A 136 -27.67 -31.56 -9.56
C ARG A 136 -27.84 -32.90 -10.24
N VAL A 137 -28.62 -33.79 -9.64
CA VAL A 137 -28.96 -35.10 -10.19
C VAL A 137 -30.40 -35.05 -10.69
N HIS A 138 -30.63 -35.57 -11.88
CA HIS A 138 -31.94 -35.70 -12.49
C HIS A 138 -32.12 -37.16 -12.93
N GLU A 139 -33.21 -37.78 -12.48
CA GLU A 139 -33.63 -39.10 -12.96
C GLU A 139 -34.24 -38.94 -14.36
N VAL A 140 -33.98 -39.91 -15.25
CA VAL A 140 -34.45 -39.90 -16.64
C VAL A 140 -34.99 -41.29 -16.96
N ASP A 141 -36.31 -41.39 -17.07
CA ASP A 141 -36.99 -42.64 -17.44
C ASP A 141 -36.59 -43.10 -18.84
N LEU A 142 -36.07 -44.32 -18.95
CA LEU A 142 -35.81 -44.96 -20.22
C LEU A 142 -37.10 -45.57 -20.78
N GLN A 143 -37.91 -44.76 -21.46
CA GLN A 143 -39.01 -45.27 -22.29
C GLN A 143 -38.44 -46.23 -23.34
N THR A 144 -38.67 -47.53 -23.12
CA THR A 144 -38.24 -48.58 -24.04
C THR A 144 -39.26 -48.69 -25.16
N ASP A 145 -38.92 -48.14 -26.33
CA ASP A 145 -39.69 -48.34 -27.56
C ASP A 145 -39.65 -49.82 -27.96
N ALA A 146 -40.63 -50.58 -27.47
CA ALA A 146 -40.84 -51.96 -27.83
C ALA A 146 -41.35 -52.05 -29.27
N VAL A 147 -40.40 -52.14 -30.22
CA VAL A 147 -40.70 -52.34 -31.66
C VAL A 147 -41.32 -53.73 -31.87
N ILE A 148 -42.63 -53.82 -31.68
CA ILE A 148 -43.42 -55.00 -32.01
C ILE A 148 -43.59 -55.06 -33.53
N GLY A 149 -42.59 -55.62 -34.21
CA GLY A 149 -42.72 -56.05 -35.59
C GLY A 149 -43.70 -57.21 -35.69
N ARG A 150 -44.95 -56.95 -36.08
CA ARG A 150 -45.83 -57.98 -36.65
C ARG A 150 -46.16 -57.62 -38.09
N HIS A 151 -45.86 -58.55 -38.98
CA HIS A 151 -45.85 -58.34 -40.42
C HIS A 151 -47.00 -59.11 -41.07
N GLU A 152 -48.15 -58.46 -41.23
CA GLU A 152 -49.31 -58.95 -41.98
C GLU A 152 -50.22 -57.73 -42.33
N GLY A 153 -50.74 -57.57 -43.54
CA GLY A 153 -50.50 -58.41 -44.71
C GLY A 153 -51.58 -58.44 -45.79
N ASP A 154 -52.31 -57.35 -46.06
CA ASP A 154 -53.15 -57.30 -47.28
C ASP A 154 -53.22 -55.89 -47.92
N SER A 155 -53.61 -55.93 -49.18
CA SER A 155 -53.85 -54.91 -50.19
C SER A 155 -55.27 -54.27 -50.03
N THR A 156 -55.75 -53.27 -50.79
CA THR A 156 -55.57 -52.93 -52.21
C THR A 156 -55.73 -51.43 -52.55
N GLU A 157 -55.19 -51.06 -53.73
CA GLU A 157 -55.68 -50.05 -54.68
C GLU A 157 -55.66 -48.52 -54.40
N ARG A 158 -54.90 -47.83 -55.28
CA ARG A 158 -55.26 -46.63 -56.10
C ARG A 158 -55.60 -45.28 -55.39
N ASP A 159 -55.27 -44.10 -55.96
CA ASP A 159 -54.76 -43.79 -57.31
C ASP A 159 -53.93 -42.47 -57.41
N SER A 160 -53.31 -42.29 -58.59
CA SER A 160 -52.94 -41.01 -59.25
C SER A 160 -52.17 -39.90 -58.50
N ALA A 161 -50.84 -40.00 -58.56
CA ALA A 161 -49.86 -38.97 -58.99
C ALA A 161 -50.20 -37.46 -58.95
N GLY A 162 -49.38 -36.68 -58.23
CA GLY A 162 -49.32 -35.20 -58.28
C GLY A 162 -47.89 -34.64 -58.37
N ARG A 163 -47.49 -34.17 -59.57
CA ARG A 163 -46.21 -33.48 -59.87
C ARG A 163 -46.25 -32.05 -59.28
N GLY A 164 -45.17 -31.37 -58.86
CA GLY A 164 -43.72 -31.65 -58.85
C GLY A 164 -42.91 -30.38 -59.19
N ARG A 165 -41.55 -30.44 -59.15
CA ARG A 165 -40.56 -29.43 -59.64
C ARG A 165 -40.39 -28.15 -58.76
N MET A 166 -39.15 -27.76 -58.38
CA MET A 166 -38.14 -26.89 -59.05
C MET A 166 -38.51 -25.38 -59.04
N SER A 167 -37.62 -24.37 -58.97
CA SER A 167 -36.13 -24.27 -58.86
C SER A 167 -35.69 -22.79 -58.70
N GLY A 168 -34.42 -22.54 -58.31
CA GLY A 168 -33.76 -21.21 -58.40
C GLY A 168 -33.99 -20.28 -57.20
N GLU A 169 -33.42 -19.08 -57.09
CA GLU A 169 -32.33 -18.34 -57.80
C GLU A 169 -32.07 -17.03 -56.98
N ARG A 170 -30.95 -16.29 -56.93
CA ARG A 170 -29.59 -16.19 -57.56
C ARG A 170 -28.52 -15.98 -56.44
N LEU A 171 -27.20 -15.81 -56.60
CA LEU A 171 -26.28 -15.31 -57.65
C LEU A 171 -26.15 -13.76 -57.83
N THR A 172 -25.48 -13.10 -56.89
CA THR A 172 -24.59 -11.90 -57.01
C THR A 172 -23.74 -11.86 -55.72
N GLY A 173 -22.56 -11.25 -55.60
CA GLY A 173 -21.77 -10.29 -56.39
C GLY A 173 -21.07 -9.39 -55.34
N ASP A 174 -19.75 -9.46 -55.15
CA ASP A 174 -18.67 -8.84 -55.94
C ASP A 174 -18.50 -7.32 -55.66
N SER A 175 -17.24 -6.84 -55.74
CA SER A 175 -16.72 -5.50 -55.38
C SER A 175 -16.81 -5.09 -53.89
N GLY A 176 -15.91 -4.26 -53.36
CA GLY A 176 -14.65 -3.72 -53.92
C GLY A 176 -14.19 -2.43 -53.23
N GLY A 177 -12.87 -2.20 -53.14
CA GLY A 177 -12.26 -1.05 -52.44
C GLY A 177 -12.06 -1.31 -50.93
N ASP A 178 -10.90 -1.13 -50.30
CA ASP A 178 -9.64 -0.46 -50.67
C ASP A 178 -9.75 1.04 -51.00
N LEU A 179 -9.42 1.88 -50.01
CA LEU A 179 -8.97 3.27 -50.18
C LEU A 179 -8.40 3.86 -48.87
N ARG A 180 -7.06 3.90 -48.79
CA ARG A 180 -6.21 4.88 -48.05
C ARG A 180 -6.49 5.16 -46.56
#